data_AF-A0A2V7FD09-F1
#
_entry.id   AF-A0A2V7FD09-F1
#
_cell.length_a   1.000
_cell.length_b   1.000
_cell.length_c   1.000
_cell.angle_alpha   90.00
_cell.angle_beta   90.00
_cell.angle_gamma   90.00
#
_symmetry.space_group_name_H-M   'P 1'
#
loop_
_entity.id
_entity.type
_entity.pdbx_description
1 polymer ?
#
loop_
_entity_poly.entity_id
_entity_poly.type
_entity_poly.pdbx_seq_one_letter_code
_entity_poly.pdbx_strand_id
1 'polypeptide(L)'
;MNFTGRRFVPTHPHIVELDRIGDEIAELSAHLDAATARLLDLIREFDARGGWNNGFLSCAHWPCYRVGLEMRAARERVRVARALGTLPRLAQALARGELSYSKVRALTRIATPETEERLLKVGLSGTAEHVERIVRGWRRVDRKMEVEETARRHKNRALHVYRDDDGMVIIRARLEPQS
;
A
#
# COMPACT_ATOMS: atom_id res chain seq x y z
N MET A 1 -22.61 -53.71 25.38
CA MET A 1 -21.65 -52.67 24.94
C MET A 1 -21.79 -52.52 23.43
N ASN A 2 -22.49 -51.49 22.95
CA ASN A 2 -22.60 -51.20 21.52
C ASN A 2 -21.72 -50.00 21.20
N PHE A 3 -20.57 -50.26 20.58
CA PHE A 3 -19.76 -49.21 19.97
C PHE A 3 -20.41 -48.83 18.64
N THR A 4 -21.15 -47.72 18.65
CA THR A 4 -21.64 -47.06 17.43
C THR A 4 -20.42 -46.50 16.71
N GLY A 5 -19.87 -47.28 15.77
CA GLY A 5 -18.77 -46.85 14.91
C GLY A 5 -19.17 -45.57 14.17
N ARG A 6 -18.34 -44.53 14.32
CA ARG A 6 -18.45 -43.27 13.60
C ARG A 6 -18.47 -43.59 12.09
N ARG A 7 -19.62 -43.41 11.41
CA ARG A 7 -19.72 -43.59 9.96
C ARG A 7 -18.77 -42.61 9.29
N PHE A 8 -17.69 -43.11 8.71
CA PHE A 8 -16.90 -42.38 7.74
C PHE A 8 -17.78 -42.24 6.49
N VAL A 9 -18.27 -41.02 6.25
CA VAL A 9 -18.95 -40.69 4.99
C VAL A 9 -17.83 -40.20 4.05
N PRO A 10 -17.52 -40.93 2.96
CA PRO A 10 -16.56 -40.46 1.99
C PRO A 10 -17.02 -39.10 1.45
N THR A 11 -16.12 -38.11 1.42
CA THR A 11 -16.37 -36.83 0.74
C THR A 11 -16.85 -37.13 -0.67
N HIS A 12 -18.04 -36.64 -1.01
CA HIS A 12 -18.68 -36.92 -2.30
C HIS A 12 -17.71 -36.55 -3.44
N PRO A 13 -17.53 -37.39 -4.48
CA PRO A 13 -16.58 -37.10 -5.58
C PRO A 13 -16.65 -35.68 -6.17
N HIS A 14 -17.85 -35.09 -6.22
CA HIS A 14 -18.08 -33.72 -6.65
C HIS A 14 -17.45 -32.66 -5.71
N ILE A 15 -17.37 -32.91 -4.41
CA ILE A 15 -16.70 -32.00 -3.46
C ILE A 15 -15.18 -32.06 -3.67
N VAL A 16 -14.63 -33.26 -3.86
CA VAL A 16 -13.19 -33.45 -4.14
C VAL A 16 -12.78 -32.75 -5.44
N GLU A 17 -13.63 -32.81 -6.48
CA GLU A 17 -13.38 -32.12 -7.75
C GLU A 17 -13.45 -30.59 -7.62
N LEU A 18 -14.41 -30.06 -6.85
CA LEU A 18 -14.50 -28.62 -6.57
C LEU A 18 -13.30 -28.12 -5.76
N ASP A 19 -12.83 -28.89 -4.78
CA ASP A 19 -11.64 -28.56 -3.99
C ASP A 19 -10.40 -28.48 -4.91
N ARG A 20 -10.25 -29.44 -5.84
CA ARG A 20 -9.16 -29.42 -6.83
C ARG A 20 -9.20 -28.17 -7.72
N ILE A 21 -10.38 -27.75 -8.17
CA ILE A 21 -10.55 -26.51 -8.94
C ILE A 21 -10.18 -25.30 -8.08
N GLY A 22 -10.56 -25.30 -6.80
CA GLY A 22 -10.19 -24.26 -5.84
C GLY A 22 -8.67 -24.13 -5.67
N ASP A 23 -7.98 -25.26 -5.51
CA ASP A 23 -6.52 -25.32 -5.43
C ASP A 23 -5.86 -24.82 -6.72
N GLU A 24 -6.38 -25.21 -7.89
CA GLU A 24 -5.89 -24.76 -9.19
C GLU A 24 -6.06 -23.24 -9.39
N ILE A 25 -7.20 -22.67 -8.95
CA ILE A 25 -7.42 -21.21 -8.93
C ILE A 25 -6.40 -20.52 -8.02
N ALA A 26 -6.15 -21.07 -6.83
CA ALA A 26 -5.22 -20.49 -5.87
C ALA A 26 -3.77 -20.51 -6.41
N GLU A 27 -3.35 -21.62 -6.99
CA GLU A 27 -2.03 -21.78 -7.60
C GLU A 27 -1.82 -20.81 -8.77
N LEU A 28 -2.78 -20.76 -9.71
CA LEU A 28 -2.70 -19.82 -10.83
C LEU A 28 -2.71 -18.36 -10.37
N SER A 29 -3.47 -18.03 -9.34
CA SER A 29 -3.47 -16.69 -8.76
C SER A 29 -2.09 -16.31 -8.20
N ALA A 30 -1.44 -17.23 -7.48
CA ALA A 30 -0.09 -17.02 -6.96
C ALA A 30 0.93 -16.81 -8.09
N HIS A 31 0.82 -17.55 -9.20
CA HIS A 31 1.66 -17.36 -10.39
C HIS A 31 1.44 -15.99 -11.05
N LEU A 32 0.20 -15.51 -11.14
CA LEU A 32 -0.11 -14.17 -11.64
C LEU A 32 0.47 -13.07 -10.75
N ASP A 33 0.43 -13.26 -9.44
CA ASP A 33 1.03 -12.33 -8.47
C ASP A 33 2.56 -12.32 -8.58
N ALA A 34 3.20 -13.48 -8.73
CA ALA A 34 4.64 -13.59 -8.99
C ALA A 34 5.06 -12.91 -10.31
N ALA A 35 4.30 -13.12 -11.39
CA ALA A 35 4.51 -12.42 -12.66
C ALA A 35 4.31 -10.90 -12.50
N THR A 36 3.35 -10.49 -11.67
CA THR A 36 3.11 -9.08 -11.35
C THR A 36 4.28 -8.47 -10.59
N ALA A 37 4.92 -9.19 -9.65
CA ALA A 37 6.15 -8.72 -9.02
C ALA A 37 7.24 -8.41 -10.05
N ARG A 38 7.46 -9.34 -10.99
CA ARG A 38 8.46 -9.15 -12.05
C ARG A 38 8.13 -7.94 -12.94
N LEU A 39 6.86 -7.74 -13.28
CA LEU A 39 6.41 -6.55 -14.01
C LEU A 39 6.71 -5.27 -13.24
N LEU A 40 6.43 -5.23 -11.93
CA LEU A 40 6.66 -4.05 -11.09
C LEU A 40 8.16 -3.73 -10.97
N ASP A 41 9.02 -4.74 -10.87
CA ASP A 41 10.47 -4.53 -10.91
C ASP A 41 10.94 -3.90 -12.22
N LEU A 42 10.46 -4.40 -13.36
CA LEU A 42 10.76 -3.83 -14.66
C LEU A 42 10.24 -2.40 -14.80
N ILE A 43 9.03 -2.11 -14.30
CA ILE A 43 8.48 -0.74 -14.28
C ILE A 43 9.37 0.18 -13.44
N ARG A 44 9.80 -0.26 -12.25
CA ARG A 44 10.67 0.54 -11.38
C ARG A 44 12.02 0.82 -12.05
N GLU A 45 12.63 -0.20 -12.64
CA GLU A 45 13.90 -0.05 -13.36
C GLU A 45 13.77 0.88 -14.58
N PHE A 46 12.71 0.72 -15.37
CA PHE A 46 12.41 1.55 -16.52
C PHE A 46 12.15 3.02 -16.12
N ASP A 47 11.43 3.25 -15.02
CA ASP A 47 11.19 4.57 -14.45
C ASP A 47 12.49 5.22 -13.96
N ALA A 48 13.31 4.49 -13.20
CA ALA A 48 14.58 4.97 -12.64
C ALA A 48 15.60 5.34 -13.73
N ARG A 49 15.60 4.62 -14.86
CA ARG A 49 16.44 4.90 -16.03
C ARG A 49 15.85 5.97 -16.96
N GLY A 50 14.67 6.52 -16.65
CA GLY A 50 14.00 7.51 -17.49
C GLY A 50 13.56 6.98 -18.86
N GLY A 51 13.34 5.67 -19.01
CA GLY A 51 13.04 5.04 -20.30
C GLY A 51 11.76 5.53 -20.98
N TRP A 52 10.86 6.16 -20.22
CA TRP A 52 9.65 6.81 -20.72
C TRP A 52 9.90 8.19 -21.33
N ASN A 53 11.07 8.80 -21.09
CA ASN A 53 11.40 10.15 -21.54
C ASN A 53 11.84 10.19 -23.02
N ASN A 54 11.13 9.47 -23.87
CA ASN A 54 11.29 9.41 -25.32
C ASN A 54 10.02 9.88 -26.04
N GLY A 55 9.31 10.84 -25.44
CA GLY A 55 8.07 11.42 -25.97
C GLY A 55 6.83 11.23 -25.08
N PHE A 56 6.93 10.52 -23.95
CA PHE A 56 5.83 10.40 -22.99
C PHE A 56 5.97 11.39 -21.83
N LEU A 57 4.83 11.88 -21.33
CA LEU A 57 4.76 12.85 -20.22
C LEU A 57 5.15 12.27 -18.86
N SER A 58 5.04 10.94 -18.68
CA SER A 58 5.49 10.26 -17.46
C SER A 58 5.60 8.75 -17.66
N CYS A 59 6.25 8.07 -16.71
CA CYS A 59 6.31 6.61 -16.71
C CYS A 59 4.94 5.92 -16.71
N ALA A 60 3.87 6.57 -16.24
CA ALA A 60 2.52 5.98 -16.29
C ALA A 60 1.87 6.09 -17.67
N HIS A 61 2.26 7.06 -18.50
CA HIS A 61 1.73 7.21 -19.86
C HIS A 61 2.27 6.12 -20.81
N TRP A 62 3.52 5.69 -20.60
CA TRP A 62 4.13 4.67 -21.45
C TRP A 62 3.37 3.32 -21.41
N PRO A 63 3.00 2.74 -20.24
CA PRO A 63 2.19 1.54 -20.17
C PRO A 63 0.78 1.71 -20.73
N CYS A 64 0.18 2.90 -20.62
CA CYS A 64 -1.13 3.15 -21.22
C CYS A 64 -1.08 2.96 -22.73
N TYR A 65 -0.05 3.51 -23.36
CA TYR A 65 0.14 3.43 -24.80
C TYR A 65 0.62 2.04 -25.26
N ARG A 66 1.56 1.41 -24.54
CA ARG A 66 2.23 0.17 -24.99
C ARG A 66 1.55 -1.13 -24.57
N VAL A 67 0.86 -1.16 -23.44
CA VAL A 67 0.22 -2.37 -22.88
C VAL A 67 -1.27 -2.18 -22.62
N GLY A 68 -1.87 -1.08 -23.10
CA GLY A 68 -3.32 -0.88 -23.06
C GLY A 68 -3.91 -0.69 -21.66
N LEU A 69 -3.09 -0.32 -20.67
CA LEU A 69 -3.58 -0.03 -19.33
C LEU A 69 -4.36 1.29 -19.31
N GLU A 70 -5.45 1.33 -18.55
CA GLU A 70 -6.08 2.60 -18.21
C GLU A 70 -5.15 3.42 -17.28
N MET A 71 -5.22 4.75 -17.41
CA MET A 71 -4.30 5.68 -16.77
C MET A 71 -4.23 5.57 -15.24
N ARG A 72 -5.36 5.41 -14.55
CA ARG A 72 -5.39 5.18 -13.10
C ARG A 72 -4.70 3.88 -12.73
N ALA A 73 -4.95 2.81 -13.49
CA ALA A 73 -4.30 1.51 -13.27
C ALA A 73 -2.78 1.57 -13.50
N ALA A 74 -2.33 2.33 -14.50
CA ALA A 74 -0.91 2.54 -14.78
C ALA A 74 -0.22 3.36 -13.68
N ARG A 75 -0.83 4.46 -13.23
CA ARG A 75 -0.29 5.28 -12.11
C ARG A 75 -0.17 4.47 -10.82
N GLU A 76 -1.17 3.64 -10.53
CA GLU A 76 -1.14 2.79 -9.34
C GLU A 76 0.01 1.77 -9.41
N ARG A 77 0.23 1.13 -10.56
CA ARG A 77 1.36 0.21 -10.75
C ARG A 77 2.70 0.91 -10.58
N VAL A 78 2.89 2.09 -11.17
CA VAL A 78 4.12 2.89 -10.99
C VAL A 78 4.33 3.27 -9.52
N ARG A 79 3.27 3.68 -8.81
CA ARG A 79 3.35 3.97 -7.37
C ARG A 79 3.79 2.76 -6.56
N VAL A 80 3.17 1.60 -6.79
CA VAL A 80 3.52 0.36 -6.09
C VAL A 80 4.95 -0.05 -6.41
N ALA A 81 5.35 -0.01 -7.69
CA ALA A 81 6.69 -0.32 -8.15
C ALA A 81 7.75 0.52 -7.42
N ARG A 82 7.55 1.85 -7.33
CA ARG A 82 8.43 2.75 -6.58
C ARG A 82 8.50 2.41 -5.10
N ALA A 83 7.35 2.20 -4.46
CA ALA A 83 7.28 1.88 -3.03
C ALA A 83 7.99 0.56 -2.68
N LEU A 84 7.86 -0.46 -3.53
CA LEU A 84 8.54 -1.74 -3.35
C LEU A 84 10.07 -1.63 -3.42
N GLY A 85 10.61 -0.57 -4.02
CA GLY A 85 12.05 -0.29 -4.02
C GLY A 85 12.65 -0.07 -2.63
N THR A 86 11.84 0.32 -1.64
CA THR A 86 12.26 0.49 -0.24
C THR A 86 11.60 -0.51 0.71
N LEU A 87 10.83 -1.45 0.17
CA LEU A 87 10.05 -2.45 0.92
C LEU A 87 10.37 -3.86 0.38
N PRO A 88 11.59 -4.37 0.62
CA PRO A 88 12.06 -5.61 0.02
C PRO A 88 11.31 -6.86 0.52
N ARG A 89 10.80 -6.88 1.75
CA ARG A 89 10.08 -8.04 2.30
C ARG A 89 8.70 -8.18 1.66
N LEU A 90 8.00 -7.06 1.45
CA LEU A 90 6.73 -7.04 0.72
C LEU A 90 6.94 -7.38 -0.76
N ALA A 91 8.03 -6.90 -1.37
CA ALA A 91 8.37 -7.25 -2.75
C ALA A 91 8.61 -8.76 -2.90
N GLN A 92 9.37 -9.36 -2.00
CA GLN A 92 9.62 -10.80 -2.00
C GLN A 92 8.36 -11.63 -1.74
N ALA A 93 7.49 -11.20 -0.82
CA ALA A 93 6.25 -11.90 -0.55
C ALA A 93 5.30 -11.89 -1.77
N LEU A 94 5.27 -10.80 -2.55
CA LEU A 94 4.57 -10.76 -3.84
C LEU A 94 5.21 -11.71 -4.86
N ALA A 95 6.55 -11.69 -4.95
CA ALA A 95 7.29 -12.52 -5.90
C ALA A 95 7.13 -14.02 -5.64
N ARG A 96 6.88 -14.41 -4.38
CA ARG A 96 6.57 -15.80 -3.99
C ARG A 96 5.08 -16.13 -4.07
N GLY A 97 4.21 -15.19 -4.44
CA GLY A 97 2.75 -15.38 -4.44
C GLY A 97 2.11 -15.50 -3.05
N GLU A 98 2.85 -15.20 -1.98
CA GLU A 98 2.36 -15.26 -0.59
C GLU A 98 1.44 -14.09 -0.25
N LEU A 99 1.66 -12.94 -0.90
CA LEU A 99 0.78 -11.79 -0.86
C LEU A 99 0.29 -11.45 -2.26
N SER A 100 -1.02 -11.24 -2.39
CA SER A 100 -1.56 -10.76 -3.66
C SER A 100 -1.22 -9.31 -3.94
N TYR A 101 -1.20 -8.94 -5.22
CA TYR A 101 -0.99 -7.55 -5.66
C TYR A 101 -1.95 -6.58 -4.98
N SER A 102 -3.21 -6.98 -4.77
CA SER A 102 -4.20 -6.16 -4.07
C SER A 102 -3.79 -5.86 -2.62
N LYS A 103 -3.28 -6.86 -1.88
CA LYS A 103 -2.76 -6.66 -0.52
C LYS A 103 -1.53 -5.78 -0.52
N VAL A 104 -0.57 -6.03 -1.40
CA VAL A 104 0.67 -5.24 -1.50
C VAL A 104 0.38 -3.78 -1.87
N ARG A 105 -0.52 -3.56 -2.83
CA ARG A 105 -1.01 -2.24 -3.21
C ARG A 105 -1.61 -1.50 -2.03
N ALA A 106 -2.36 -2.19 -1.17
CA ALA A 106 -2.91 -1.60 0.06
C ALA A 106 -1.82 -1.35 1.11
N LEU A 107 -0.92 -2.29 1.37
CA LEU A 107 0.12 -2.17 2.41
C LEU A 107 1.14 -1.08 2.09
N THR A 108 1.58 -0.98 0.83
CA THR A 108 2.51 0.06 0.34
C THR A 108 1.98 1.50 0.48
N ARG A 109 0.73 1.68 0.93
CA ARG A 109 0.15 3.00 1.22
C ARG A 109 0.48 3.54 2.60
N ILE A 110 0.96 2.67 3.49
CA ILE A 110 1.26 2.97 4.90
C ILE A 110 2.59 2.35 5.35
N ALA A 111 3.14 1.41 4.58
CA ALA A 111 4.39 0.74 4.92
C ALA A 111 5.59 1.67 4.75
N THR A 112 6.43 1.66 5.77
CA THR A 112 7.77 2.24 5.80
C THR A 112 8.77 1.10 6.04
N PRO A 113 10.08 1.30 5.78
CA PRO A 113 11.08 0.27 6.05
C PRO A 113 11.04 -0.25 7.49
N GLU A 114 10.74 0.61 8.47
CA GLU A 114 10.68 0.29 9.89
C GLU A 114 9.42 -0.50 10.26
N THR A 115 8.32 -0.26 9.55
CA THR A 115 7.01 -0.91 9.83
C THR A 115 6.73 -2.13 8.95
N GLU A 116 7.58 -2.35 7.94
CA GLU A 116 7.39 -3.36 6.89
C GLU A 116 7.15 -4.75 7.47
N GLU A 117 7.99 -5.20 8.41
CA GLU A 117 7.88 -6.55 8.98
C GLU A 117 6.53 -6.78 9.64
N ARG A 118 6.07 -5.81 10.43
CA ARG A 118 4.79 -5.90 11.15
C ARG A 118 3.62 -5.93 10.16
N LEU A 119 3.69 -5.10 9.12
CA LEU A 119 2.66 -5.03 8.09
C LEU A 119 2.63 -6.26 7.19
N LEU A 120 3.77 -6.88 6.92
CA LEU A 120 3.87 -8.17 6.25
C LEU A 120 3.13 -9.26 7.03
N LYS A 121 3.36 -9.36 8.35
CA LYS A 121 2.64 -10.32 9.21
C LYS A 121 1.13 -10.12 9.14
N VAL A 122 0.66 -8.87 9.16
CA VAL A 122 -0.76 -8.54 8.97
C VAL A 122 -1.27 -8.98 7.59
N GLY A 123 -0.48 -8.76 6.55
CA GLY A 123 -0.82 -9.16 5.18
C GLY A 123 -0.98 -10.68 5.00
N LEU A 124 -0.12 -11.46 5.66
CA LEU A 124 -0.11 -12.93 5.59
C LEU A 124 -1.27 -13.55 6.37
N SER A 125 -1.65 -12.97 7.53
CA SER A 125 -2.72 -13.52 8.38
C SER A 125 -4.15 -13.16 7.94
N GLY A 126 -4.35 -12.14 7.09
CA GLY A 126 -5.68 -11.61 6.75
C GLY A 126 -6.10 -11.84 5.29
N THR A 127 -7.40 -11.78 4.99
CA THR A 127 -7.91 -11.66 3.61
C THR A 127 -7.60 -10.27 3.04
N ALA A 128 -7.67 -10.07 1.72
CA ALA A 128 -7.41 -8.77 1.10
C ALA A 128 -8.33 -7.66 1.63
N GLU A 129 -9.61 -7.97 1.87
CA GLU A 129 -10.59 -7.05 2.46
C GLU A 129 -10.22 -6.65 3.89
N HIS A 130 -9.77 -7.61 4.71
CA HIS A 130 -9.26 -7.32 6.06
C HIS A 130 -8.06 -6.38 6.03
N VAL A 131 -7.12 -6.60 5.10
CA VAL A 131 -5.95 -5.72 4.92
C VAL A 131 -6.38 -4.32 4.49
N GLU A 132 -7.31 -4.19 3.54
CA GLU A 132 -7.82 -2.87 3.13
C GLU A 132 -8.51 -2.11 4.27
N ARG A 133 -9.31 -2.80 5.09
CA ARG A 133 -9.97 -2.20 6.25
C ARG A 133 -8.96 -1.69 7.27
N ILE A 134 -7.92 -2.47 7.57
CA ILE A 134 -6.83 -2.08 8.47
C ILE A 134 -6.10 -0.85 7.92
N VAL A 135 -5.71 -0.87 6.64
CA VAL A 135 -5.03 0.25 5.97
C VAL A 135 -5.87 1.53 6.01
N ARG A 136 -7.19 1.43 5.76
CA ARG A 136 -8.10 2.59 5.88
C ARG A 136 -8.16 3.13 7.32
N GLY A 137 -8.15 2.24 8.31
CA GLY A 137 -8.07 2.61 9.73
C GLY A 137 -6.78 3.35 10.07
N TRP A 138 -5.62 2.81 9.66
CA TRP A 138 -4.31 3.43 9.87
C TRP A 138 -4.23 4.82 9.25
N ARG A 139 -4.68 5.00 8.01
CA ARG A 139 -4.70 6.32 7.36
C ARG A 139 -5.56 7.36 8.06
N ARG A 140 -6.66 6.95 8.71
CA ARG A 140 -7.49 7.88 9.49
C ARG A 140 -6.78 8.32 10.77
N VAL A 141 -6.07 7.41 11.43
CA VAL A 141 -5.29 7.72 12.63
C VAL A 141 -4.11 8.61 12.28
N ASP A 142 -3.37 8.26 11.23
CA ASP A 142 -2.19 9.01 10.77
C ASP A 142 -2.56 10.43 10.33
N ARG A 143 -3.61 10.58 9.52
CA ARG A 143 -4.14 11.91 9.14
C ARG A 143 -4.62 12.72 10.36
N LYS A 144 -5.20 12.06 11.37
CA LYS A 144 -5.64 12.73 12.59
C LYS A 144 -4.43 13.22 13.39
N MET A 145 -3.38 12.41 13.49
CA MET A 145 -2.11 12.76 14.12
C MET A 145 -1.41 13.90 13.37
N GLU A 146 -1.33 13.86 12.04
CA GLU A 146 -0.78 14.94 11.21
C GLU A 146 -1.58 16.24 11.38
N VAL A 147 -2.91 16.18 11.42
CA VAL A 147 -3.77 17.35 11.64
C VAL A 147 -3.62 17.89 13.07
N GLU A 148 -3.53 17.02 14.08
CA GLU A 148 -3.30 17.41 15.47
C GLU A 148 -1.89 17.99 15.66
N GLU A 149 -0.87 17.44 15.00
CA GLU A 149 0.50 17.93 15.02
C GLU A 149 0.62 19.26 14.26
N THR A 150 -0.01 19.37 13.09
CA THR A 150 -0.10 20.62 12.33
C THR A 150 -0.86 21.68 13.14
N ALA A 151 -1.99 21.33 13.77
CA ALA A 151 -2.73 22.22 14.66
C ALA A 151 -1.93 22.61 15.91
N ARG A 152 -1.09 21.71 16.45
CA ARG A 152 -0.17 21.99 17.57
C ARG A 152 0.94 22.96 17.14
N ARG A 153 1.51 22.77 15.94
CA ARG A 153 2.51 23.66 15.33
C ARG A 153 1.90 25.04 15.00
N HIS A 154 0.67 25.09 14.49
CA HIS A 154 -0.06 26.34 14.25
C HIS A 154 -0.46 27.07 15.54
N LYS A 155 -0.82 26.36 16.62
CA LYS A 155 -1.11 26.96 17.93
C LYS A 155 0.08 27.70 18.55
N ASN A 156 1.31 27.39 18.15
CA ASN A 156 2.52 28.05 18.64
C ASN A 156 2.99 29.23 17.77
N ARG A 157 2.29 29.52 16.65
CA ARG A 157 2.51 30.69 15.80
C ARG A 157 1.49 31.76 16.14
N ALA A 158 1.92 32.79 16.85
CA ALA A 158 1.07 33.92 17.19
C ALA A 158 1.73 35.23 16.77
N LEU A 159 0.96 36.09 16.11
CA LEU A 159 1.29 37.47 15.83
C LEU A 159 0.26 38.34 16.56
N HIS A 160 0.71 39.04 17.59
CA HIS A 160 -0.10 40.01 18.32
C HIS A 160 0.31 41.41 17.89
N VAL A 161 -0.63 42.14 17.30
CA VAL A 161 -0.44 43.55 16.93
C VAL A 161 -1.43 44.39 17.72
N TYR A 162 -0.92 45.36 18.47
CA TYR A 162 -1.74 46.35 19.16
C TYR A 162 -1.06 47.71 19.10
N ARG A 163 -1.83 48.78 19.28
CA ARG A 163 -1.30 50.14 19.39
C ARG A 163 -1.22 50.50 20.87
N ASP A 164 -0.12 51.10 21.30
CA ASP A 164 0.00 51.65 22.64
C ASP A 164 -0.60 53.07 22.72
N ASP A 165 -0.68 53.60 23.93
CA ASP A 165 -1.34 54.87 24.22
C ASP A 165 -0.59 56.09 23.63
N ASP A 166 0.66 55.91 23.21
CA ASP A 166 1.48 56.90 22.52
C ASP A 166 1.34 56.82 20.98
N GLY A 167 0.45 55.95 20.49
CA GLY A 167 0.16 55.78 19.07
C GLY A 167 1.18 54.91 18.31
N MET A 168 2.12 54.28 19.00
CA MET A 168 3.10 53.39 18.41
C MET A 168 2.48 52.00 18.18
N VAL A 169 2.84 51.36 17.08
CA VAL A 169 2.38 50.01 16.75
C VAL A 169 3.35 48.99 17.34
N ILE A 170 2.89 48.20 18.31
CA ILE A 170 3.65 47.10 18.90
C ILE A 170 3.29 45.79 18.21
N ILE A 171 4.32 45.07 17.74
CA ILE A 171 4.21 43.78 17.07
C ILE A 171 4.95 42.74 17.91
N ARG A 172 4.25 41.73 18.44
CA ARG A 172 4.85 40.56 19.10
C ARG A 172 4.60 39.31 18.27
N ALA A 173 5.66 38.65 17.82
CA ALA A 173 5.57 37.43 17.02
C ALA A 173 6.31 36.26 17.68
N ARG A 174 5.72 35.06 17.61
CA ARG A 174 6.42 33.79 17.88
C ARG A 174 6.51 33.00 16.59
N LEU A 175 7.73 32.83 16.10
CA LEU A 175 8.04 32.17 14.84
C LEU A 175 8.81 30.87 15.09
N GLU A 176 8.77 29.94 14.13
CA GLU A 176 9.58 28.71 14.20
C GLU A 176 11.08 29.06 14.17
N PRO A 177 11.94 28.39 14.97
CA PRO A 177 13.38 28.56 14.87
C PRO A 177 13.85 28.08 13.50
N GLN A 178 14.54 28.94 12.75
CA GLN A 178 15.30 28.48 11.60
C GLN A 178 16.62 27.92 12.13
N SER A 179 16.85 26.62 11.94
CA SER A 179 18.15 25.96 12.08
C SER A 179 18.39 25.15 10.83
#